data_AF-A0A4Q2YNY7-F1
#
_entry.id   AF-A0A4Q2YNY7-F1
#
_cell.length_a   1.000
_cell.length_b   1.000
_cell.length_c   1.000
_cell.angle_alpha   90.00
_cell.angle_beta   90.00
_cell.angle_gamma   90.00
#
_symmetry.space_group_name_H-M   'P 1'
#
loop_
_entity.id
_entity.type
_entity.pdbx_description
1 polymer ?
#
loop_
_entity_poly.entity_id
_entity_poly.type
_entity_poly.pdbx_seq_one_letter_code
_entity_poly.pdbx_strand_id
1 'polypeptide(L)' 'MNPNLYRLTVLHRQLDDAERREVRRRGADPFRLLRLKTLKLAVKERLAALTMRPVMRPALAR' A
#
# COMPACT_ATOMS: atom_id res chain seq x y z
N MET A 1 15.30 -13.33 -8.66
CA MET A 1 14.77 -12.17 -7.89
C MET A 1 13.61 -11.58 -8.67
N ASN A 2 12.40 -11.48 -8.10
CA ASN A 2 11.22 -11.01 -8.84
C ASN A 2 11.24 -9.47 -8.96
N PRO A 3 11.42 -8.87 -10.16
CA PRO A 3 11.51 -7.42 -10.33
C PRO A 3 10.25 -6.68 -9.85
N ASN A 4 9.10 -7.34 -9.93
CA ASN A 4 7.82 -6.79 -9.47
C ASN A 4 7.74 -6.70 -7.95
N LEU A 5 8.29 -7.69 -7.24
CA LEU A 5 8.37 -7.68 -5.78
C LEU A 5 9.24 -6.50 -5.32
N TYR A 6 10.42 -6.34 -5.91
CA TYR A 6 11.33 -5.22 -5.60
C TYR A 6 10.64 -3.86 -5.81
N ARG A 7 10.00 -3.66 -6.97
CA ARG A 7 9.27 -2.41 -7.28
C ARG A 7 8.15 -2.13 -6.26
N LEU A 8 7.38 -3.14 -5.86
CA LEU A 8 6.31 -2.99 -4.89
C LEU A 8 6.84 -2.66 -3.49
N THR A 9 7.96 -3.26 -3.08
CA THR A 9 8.61 -2.93 -1.80
C THR A 9 9.13 -1.49 -1.79
N VAL A 10 9.72 -1.01 -2.89
CA VAL A 10 10.15 0.38 -3.03
C VAL A 10 8.94 1.33 -2.96
N LEU A 11 7.86 1.01 -3.67
CA LEU A 11 6.63 1.80 -3.65
C LEU A 11 6.00 1.84 -2.25
N HIS A 12 6.00 0.72 -1.52
CA HIS A 12 5.53 0.67 -0.13
C HIS A 12 6.30 1.65 0.75
N ARG A 13 7.63 1.68 0.65
CA ARG A 13 8.48 2.61 1.41
C ARG A 13 8.21 4.07 1.04
N GLN A 14 8.03 4.37 -0.25
CA GLN A 14 7.71 5.72 -0.70
C GLN A 14 6.36 6.22 -0.15
N LEU A 15 5.36 5.34 -0.07
CA LEU A 15 4.06 5.64 0.51
C LEU A 15 4.14 5.87 2.02
N ASP A 16 4.92 5.06 2.75
CA ASP A 16 5.20 5.26 4.17
C ASP A 16 5.84 6.63 4.44
N ASP A 17 6.81 7.01 3.61
CA ASP A 17 7.49 8.29 3.76
C ASP A 17 6.56 9.46 3.41
N ALA A 18 5.68 9.30 2.41
CA ALA A 18 4.68 10.29 2.07
C ALA A 18 3.64 10.46 3.17
N GLU A 19 3.16 9.37 3.77
CA GLU A 19 2.23 9.39 4.91
C GLU A 19 2.88 10.12 6.10
N ARG A 20 4.13 9.79 6.43
CA ARG A 20 4.87 10.45 7.52
C ARG A 20 5.10 11.94 7.25
N ARG A 21 5.35 12.34 6.01
CA ARG A 21 5.51 13.76 5.64
C ARG A 21 4.19 14.52 5.76
N GLU A 22 3.09 13.93 5.30
CA GLU A 22 1.77 14.57 5.35
C GLU A 22 1.27 14.72 6.79
N VAL A 23 1.48 13.72 7.66
CA VAL A 23 1.15 13.82 9.09
C VAL A 23 1.96 14.91 9.80
N ARG A 24 3.22 15.11 9.43
CA ARG A 24 4.09 16.14 10.05
C ARG A 24 3.84 17.55 9.51
N ARG A 25 3.10 17.69 8.42
CA ARG A 25 2.79 19.00 7.81
C ARG A 25 1.75 19.73 8.67
N ARG A 26 2.01 21.01 8.99
CA ARG A 26 0.97 21.89 9.54
C ARG A 26 -0.13 22.09 8.49
N GLY A 27 -1.37 21.72 8.83
CA GLY A 27 -2.48 21.67 7.86
C GLY A 27 -2.49 20.40 7.02
N ALA A 28 -2.22 19.24 7.64
CA ALA A 28 -2.34 17.93 7.00
C ALA A 28 -3.72 17.76 6.35
N ASP A 29 -3.75 17.34 5.08
CA ASP A 29 -5.00 17.08 4.37
C ASP A 29 -5.51 15.67 4.69
N PRO A 30 -6.68 15.52 5.38
CA PRO A 30 -7.23 14.23 5.73
C PRO A 30 -7.55 13.35 4.51
N PHE A 31 -8.00 13.93 3.40
CA PHE A 31 -8.30 13.19 2.18
C PHE A 31 -7.02 12.71 1.50
N ARG A 32 -5.96 13.51 1.56
CA ARG A 32 -4.65 13.09 1.07
C ARG A 32 -4.08 11.94 1.91
N LEU A 33 -4.20 12.01 3.23
CA LEU A 33 -3.81 10.92 4.12
C LEU A 33 -4.60 9.64 3.84
N LEU A 34 -5.93 9.76 3.65
CA LEU A 34 -6.78 8.63 3.29
C LEU A 34 -6.32 8.01 1.96
N ARG A 35 -6.06 8.83 0.94
CA ARG A 35 -5.58 8.36 -0.36
C ARG A 35 -4.23 7.63 -0.26
N LEU A 36 -3.30 8.15 0.54
CA LEU A 36 -2.00 7.50 0.79
C LEU A 36 -2.17 6.14 1.46
N LYS A 37 -3.08 6.04 2.45
CA LYS A 37 -3.40 4.78 3.13
C LYS A 37 -4.06 3.77 2.20
N THR A 38 -4.99 4.18 1.34
CA THR A 38 -5.62 3.30 0.35
C THR A 38 -4.59 2.77 -0.66
N LEU A 39 -3.68 3.62 -1.13
CA LEU A 39 -2.59 3.20 -2.01
C LEU A 39 -1.66 2.18 -1.32
N LYS A 40 -1.34 2.41 -0.04
CA LYS A 40 -0.51 1.50 0.75
C LYS A 40 -1.19 0.15 0.97
N LEU A 41 -2.50 0.14 1.22
CA LEU A 41 -3.30 -1.09 1.31
C LEU A 41 -3.25 -1.88 0.00
N ALA A 42 -3.49 -1.23 -1.14
CA ALA A 42 -3.43 -1.89 -2.44
C ALA A 42 -2.05 -2.49 -2.75
N VAL A 43 -0.96 -1.81 -2.35
CA VAL A 43 0.40 -2.36 -2.48
C VAL A 43 0.60 -3.57 -1.57
N LYS A 44 0.11 -3.52 -0.33
CA LYS A 44 0.16 -4.66 0.61
C LYS A 44 -0.59 -5.88 0.07
N GLU A 45 -1.77 -5.68 -0.52
CA GLU A 45 -2.55 -6.75 -1.16
C GLU A 45 -1.81 -7.35 -2.36
N ARG A 46 -1.18 -6.51 -3.19
CA ARG A 46 -0.36 -6.97 -4.33
C ARG A 46 0.88 -7.75 -3.86
N LEU A 47 1.54 -7.28 -2.81
CA LEU A 47 2.66 -8.00 -2.19
C LEU A 47 2.19 -9.36 -1.67
N ALA A 48 1.08 -9.40 -0.92
CA ALA A 48 0.50 -10.62 -0.40
C ALA A 48 0.12 -11.60 -1.51
N ALA A 49 -0.43 -11.13 -2.64
CA ALA A 49 -0.73 -11.98 -3.78
C ALA A 49 0.52 -12.55 -4.48
N LEU A 50 1.66 -11.85 -4.41
CA LEU A 50 2.93 -12.31 -4.97
C LEU A 50 3.69 -13.25 -4.04
N THR A 51 3.55 -13.11 -2.72
CA THR A 51 4.21 -13.98 -1.72
C THR A 51 3.36 -15.17 -1.30
N MET A 52 2.04 -15.01 -1.26
CA MET A 52 1.09 -16.08 -0.94
C MET A 52 0.42 -16.55 -2.23
N ARG A 53 0.88 -17.69 -2.74
CA ARG A 53 0.12 -18.53 -3.68
C ARG A 53 -1.25 -18.82 -3.05
N PRO A 54 -2.37 -18.81 -3.80
CA PRO A 54 -3.69 -18.46 -3.27
C PRO A 54 -4.22 -19.52 -2.31
N VAL A 55 -4.12 -19.26 -1.02
CA VAL A 55 -5.06 -19.83 -0.04
C VAL A 55 -6.14 -18.76 0.14
N MET A 56 -7.23 -18.93 -0.61
CA MET A 56 -8.51 -18.24 -0.44
C MET A 56 -8.46 -16.70 -0.36
N ARG A 57 -8.76 -16.05 -1.50
CA ARG A 57 -9.57 -14.82 -1.43
C ARG A 57 -10.98 -15.26 -1.00
N PRO A 58 -11.50 -14.91 0.19
CA PRO A 58 -12.94 -15.05 0.40
C PRO A 58 -13.61 -14.10 -0.57
N ALA A 59 -14.43 -14.67 -1.44
CA ALA A 59 -15.35 -13.93 -2.28
C ALA A 59 -16.25 -13.10 -1.36
N LEU A 60 -16.06 -11.79 -1.37
CA LEU A 60 -17.11 -10.80 -1.13
C LEU A 60 -17.47 -10.35 -2.55
N ALA A 61 -18.39 -10.96 -3.31
CA ALA A 61 -19.73 -11.45 -2.98
C ALA A 61 -20.59 -10.41 -2.26
N ARG A 62 -20.71 -9.22 -2.86
CA ARG A 62 -21.98 -8.65 -3.34
C ARG A 62 -21.73 -7.29 -3.97
#